data_AF-A0A7L5FCP8-F1
#
_entry.id   AF-A0A7L5FCP8-F1
#
_cell.length_a   1.000
_cell.length_b   1.000
_cell.length_c   1.000
_cell.angle_alpha   90.00
_cell.angle_beta   90.00
_cell.angle_gamma   90.00
#
_symmetry.space_group_name_H-M   'P 1'
#
loop_
_entity.id
_entity.type
_entity.pdbx_description
1 polymer ?
#
loop_
_entity_poly.entity_id
_entity_poly.type
_entity_poly.pdbx_seq_one_letter_code
_entity_poly.pdbx_strand_id
1 'polypeptide(L)'
;MILKQFKLFLTFLVFFSVNIGWTQSCGTPSGNQPIYESLDKSNAPYSACVNVRFHVVNMSDGTGGFSVAQVNNVKNILDAAFNEHSIYFNYLTTTQIDNSSFYNLSSFQQGQSLAQVNRVENAINFYIVNNLFGNFAGNALEIAGKQVIVEQFFAISSTSVHEMGHALGLYHTYEGLNRGDATCFENVARNNCIPCGDLLCDTEADRGFDQIDSTSGYNPDVFNHMSNYDYLNRSRFSLGQAARMRDIITNNPKLFGVLSTTCIIPTIEQIDNLCIGSQQTIELFDLGSNTVTWQKSANLKFIQPVQGNTVTVEPFDSSSYGEAFVEGTISGSSAKLRTTFWIGGPQFAKLNFVSSGQFVLNVNNWYQLTATYLPYDYDSEGPLTYEWVIPNAQMMSSSNNDKVIAVNPSQEGTYIYRVKVMNDCGETQWLDKQVQVTNGNGGGIFIDPSGN
;
A
#
# COMPACT_ATOMS: atom_id res chain seq x y z
N MET A 1 66.72 -17.63 -48.86
CA MET A 1 65.70 -16.76 -49.48
C MET A 1 64.39 -17.02 -48.75
N ILE A 2 63.89 -16.00 -48.03
CA ILE A 2 62.59 -15.88 -47.34
C ILE A 2 62.37 -16.81 -46.13
N LEU A 3 62.62 -16.29 -44.92
CA LEU A 3 61.89 -16.67 -43.71
C LEU A 3 61.07 -15.45 -43.26
N LYS A 4 59.74 -15.60 -43.28
CA LYS A 4 58.76 -14.56 -42.88
C LYS A 4 58.75 -14.43 -41.36
N GLN A 5 59.01 -13.23 -40.85
CA GLN A 5 58.65 -12.86 -39.48
C GLN A 5 57.23 -12.27 -39.48
N PHE A 6 56.29 -12.96 -38.85
CA PHE A 6 54.95 -12.46 -38.58
C PHE A 6 54.99 -11.61 -37.31
N LYS A 7 54.74 -10.30 -37.46
CA LYS A 7 54.46 -9.39 -36.34
C LYS A 7 53.01 -9.62 -35.91
N LEU A 8 52.81 -10.09 -34.68
CA LEU A 8 51.51 -10.12 -34.03
C LEU A 8 51.37 -8.83 -33.23
N PHE A 9 50.64 -7.85 -33.77
CA PHE A 9 50.24 -6.65 -33.05
C PHE A 9 48.83 -6.90 -32.52
N LEU A 10 48.71 -7.17 -31.22
CA LEU A 10 47.44 -7.40 -30.55
C LEU A 10 46.86 -6.03 -30.15
N THR A 11 46.03 -5.45 -31.00
CA THR A 11 45.31 -4.21 -30.69
C THR A 11 44.15 -4.56 -29.76
N PHE A 12 44.28 -4.20 -28.48
CA PHE A 12 43.24 -4.38 -27.47
C PHE A 12 42.15 -3.31 -27.70
N LEU A 13 41.06 -3.70 -28.37
CA LEU A 13 39.91 -2.84 -28.59
C LEU A 13 39.04 -2.87 -27.32
N VAL A 14 39.31 -1.94 -26.41
CA VAL A 14 38.46 -1.70 -25.24
C VAL A 14 37.14 -1.13 -25.76
N PHE A 15 36.10 -1.96 -25.78
CA PHE A 15 34.73 -1.48 -25.87
C PHE A 15 34.43 -0.70 -24.59
N PHE A 16 34.68 0.61 -24.62
CA PHE A 16 33.99 1.53 -23.72
C PHE A 16 32.52 1.48 -24.14
N SER A 17 31.72 0.69 -23.43
CA SER A 17 30.28 0.92 -23.34
C SER A 17 30.09 2.25 -22.65
N VAL A 18 30.12 3.33 -23.44
CA VAL A 18 29.61 4.61 -23.00
C VAL A 18 28.10 4.41 -22.90
N ASN A 19 27.60 4.15 -21.68
CA ASN A 19 26.20 4.34 -21.38
C ASN A 19 25.95 5.83 -21.51
N ILE A 20 25.61 6.28 -22.72
CA ILE A 20 25.03 7.61 -22.91
C ILE A 20 23.60 7.46 -22.41
N GLY A 21 23.40 7.65 -21.10
CA GLY A 21 22.08 7.84 -20.53
C GLY A 21 21.52 9.11 -21.14
N TRP A 22 20.44 8.99 -21.92
CA TRP A 22 19.70 10.15 -22.36
C TRP A 22 18.82 10.56 -21.19
N THR A 23 19.14 11.68 -20.54
CA THR A 23 18.26 12.26 -19.53
C THR A 23 16.93 12.58 -20.18
N GLN A 24 15.85 12.04 -19.62
CA GLN A 24 14.52 12.34 -20.10
C GLN A 24 14.07 13.65 -19.46
N SER A 25 13.71 14.63 -20.28
CA SER A 25 13.16 15.88 -19.77
C SER A 25 11.64 15.76 -19.58
N CYS A 26 11.17 16.00 -18.36
CA CYS A 26 9.75 16.16 -18.02
C CYS A 26 9.33 17.63 -18.25
N GLY A 27 8.19 17.84 -18.91
CA GLY A 27 7.64 19.17 -19.19
C GLY A 27 6.65 19.68 -18.15
N THR A 28 6.32 18.87 -17.14
CA THR A 28 5.30 19.21 -16.12
C THR A 28 5.75 20.43 -15.32
N PRO A 29 4.92 21.51 -15.24
CA PRO A 29 5.25 22.67 -14.43
C PRO A 29 5.39 22.29 -12.95
N SER A 30 6.42 22.81 -12.28
CA SER A 30 6.49 22.75 -10.83
C SER A 30 5.25 23.37 -10.21
N GLY A 31 4.67 22.73 -9.20
CA GLY A 31 3.42 23.21 -8.60
C GLY A 31 3.64 24.43 -7.71
N ASN A 32 2.64 25.28 -7.59
CA ASN A 32 2.70 26.50 -6.76
C ASN A 32 2.03 26.32 -5.38
N GLN A 33 1.64 25.10 -5.00
CA GLN A 33 0.87 24.87 -3.79
C GLN A 33 1.66 24.05 -2.78
N PRO A 34 1.70 24.46 -1.51
CA PRO A 34 2.05 23.53 -0.46
C PRO A 34 0.86 22.58 -0.34
N ILE A 35 0.99 21.39 -0.91
CA ILE A 35 0.05 20.30 -0.66
C ILE A 35 0.36 19.83 0.76
N TYR A 36 -0.14 20.58 1.75
CA TYR A 36 -0.21 20.14 3.12
C TYR A 36 -1.51 19.40 3.28
N GLU A 37 -1.49 18.12 2.94
CA GLU A 37 -2.44 17.21 3.52
C GLU A 37 -1.67 16.43 4.58
N SER A 38 -2.25 16.38 5.79
CA SER A 38 -1.73 15.55 6.84
C SER A 38 -1.65 14.15 6.26
N LEU A 39 -0.43 13.67 6.01
CA LEU A 39 -0.17 12.26 5.82
C LEU A 39 -0.60 11.59 7.11
N ASP A 40 -1.90 11.33 7.25
CA ASP A 40 -2.42 10.54 8.33
C ASP A 40 -1.99 9.11 8.02
N LYS A 41 -0.75 8.81 8.38
CA LYS A 41 -0.13 7.49 8.30
C LYS A 41 -0.96 6.44 9.04
N SER A 42 -1.96 6.86 9.83
CA SER A 42 -2.83 5.98 10.61
C SER A 42 -4.06 5.45 9.85
N ASN A 43 -4.38 5.96 8.66
CA ASN A 43 -5.48 5.45 7.85
C ASN A 43 -5.09 5.23 6.38
N ALA A 44 -4.72 3.98 6.05
CA ALA A 44 -5.29 3.32 4.87
C ALA A 44 -4.74 1.88 4.69
N PRO A 45 -5.63 0.89 4.71
CA PRO A 45 -5.73 -0.12 3.67
C PRO A 45 -6.81 0.27 2.65
N TYR A 46 -7.15 1.56 2.48
CA TYR A 46 -8.12 1.96 1.47
C TYR A 46 -7.45 1.95 0.10
N SER A 47 -7.90 1.02 -0.73
CA SER A 47 -7.56 0.98 -2.15
C SER A 47 -8.26 2.12 -2.89
N ALA A 48 -7.54 2.84 -3.73
CA ALA A 48 -8.07 3.90 -4.58
C ALA A 48 -8.29 3.37 -6.00
N CYS A 49 -9.42 3.74 -6.61
CA CYS A 49 -9.73 3.36 -7.99
C CYS A 49 -10.01 4.61 -8.83
N VAL A 50 -9.29 4.77 -9.93
CA VAL A 50 -9.31 5.99 -10.76
C VAL A 50 -9.67 5.64 -12.21
N ASN A 51 -10.65 6.33 -12.78
CA ASN A 51 -10.94 6.23 -14.21
C ASN A 51 -9.83 6.88 -15.04
N VAL A 52 -9.35 6.17 -16.05
CA VAL A 52 -8.36 6.69 -17.01
C VAL A 52 -8.89 6.51 -18.44
N ARG A 53 -8.83 7.57 -19.23
CA ARG A 53 -9.23 7.57 -20.65
C ARG A 53 -7.99 7.83 -21.51
N PHE A 54 -7.64 6.87 -22.37
CA PHE A 54 -6.59 7.08 -23.36
C PHE A 54 -7.13 7.75 -24.63
N HIS A 55 -6.37 8.72 -25.15
CA HIS A 55 -6.60 9.42 -26.41
C HIS A 55 -5.34 9.30 -27.26
N VAL A 56 -5.41 8.59 -28.38
CA VAL A 56 -4.31 8.47 -29.34
C VAL A 56 -4.50 9.53 -30.41
N VAL A 57 -3.50 10.39 -30.60
CA VAL A 57 -3.51 11.40 -31.65
C VAL A 57 -2.82 10.86 -32.90
N ASN A 58 -3.53 10.89 -34.02
CA ASN A 58 -3.06 10.47 -35.33
C ASN A 58 -2.90 11.67 -36.27
N MET A 59 -2.28 11.44 -37.41
CA MET A 59 -2.46 12.32 -38.55
C MET A 59 -3.93 12.29 -39.02
N SER A 60 -4.36 13.34 -39.72
CA SER A 60 -5.75 13.48 -40.18
C SER A 60 -6.20 12.42 -41.20
N ASP A 61 -5.28 11.64 -41.77
CA ASP A 61 -5.57 10.46 -42.58
C ASP A 61 -5.67 9.15 -41.76
N GLY A 62 -5.59 9.25 -40.43
CA GLY A 62 -5.65 8.14 -39.49
C GLY A 62 -4.34 7.37 -39.30
N THR A 63 -3.24 7.83 -39.91
CA THR A 63 -1.94 7.14 -39.83
C THR A 63 -1.02 7.69 -38.73
N GLY A 64 0.08 6.97 -38.46
CA GLY A 64 1.19 7.42 -37.62
C GLY A 64 1.03 7.23 -36.12
N GLY A 65 -0.20 7.11 -35.60
CA GLY A 65 -0.38 7.02 -34.16
C GLY A 65 -0.24 5.62 -33.57
N PHE A 66 -0.48 5.58 -32.27
CA PHE A 66 -0.18 4.48 -31.37
C PHE A 66 -1.22 3.35 -31.46
N SER A 67 -0.77 2.11 -31.69
CA SER A 67 -1.68 0.98 -31.84
C SER A 67 -2.35 0.57 -30.51
N VAL A 68 -3.50 -0.12 -30.60
CA VAL A 68 -4.21 -0.66 -29.44
C VAL A 68 -3.33 -1.59 -28.59
N ALA A 69 -2.51 -2.41 -29.24
CA ALA A 69 -1.57 -3.30 -28.53
C ALA A 69 -0.53 -2.49 -27.73
N GLN A 70 -0.02 -1.40 -28.31
CA GLN A 70 0.90 -0.53 -27.60
C GLN A 70 0.22 0.22 -26.44
N VAL A 71 -1.01 0.71 -26.61
CA VAL A 71 -1.80 1.30 -25.51
C VAL A 71 -1.97 0.29 -24.37
N ASN A 72 -2.26 -0.98 -24.68
CA ASN A 72 -2.38 -2.01 -23.64
C ASN A 72 -1.04 -2.26 -22.91
N ASN A 73 0.10 -2.15 -23.60
CA ASN A 73 1.39 -2.20 -22.92
C ASN A 73 1.58 -1.00 -21.96
N VAL A 74 1.07 0.18 -22.29
CA VAL A 74 1.07 1.34 -21.36
C VAL A 74 0.21 1.08 -20.13
N LYS A 75 -0.98 0.48 -20.30
CA LYS A 75 -1.83 0.09 -19.17
C LYS A 75 -1.12 -0.90 -18.25
N ASN A 76 -0.45 -1.90 -18.82
CA ASN A 76 0.28 -2.91 -18.05
C ASN A 76 1.40 -2.29 -17.19
N ILE A 77 2.16 -1.32 -17.72
CA ILE A 77 3.22 -0.67 -16.92
C ILE A 77 2.67 0.25 -15.83
N LEU A 78 1.50 0.86 -16.05
CA LEU A 78 0.82 1.65 -15.02
C LEU A 78 0.30 0.71 -13.93
N ASP A 79 -0.44 -0.33 -14.29
CA ASP A 79 -0.94 -1.31 -13.32
C ASP A 79 0.22 -1.95 -12.52
N ALA A 80 1.34 -2.27 -13.18
CA ALA A 80 2.53 -2.80 -12.52
C ALA A 80 3.09 -1.87 -11.43
N ALA A 81 3.16 -0.57 -11.70
CA ALA A 81 3.76 0.42 -10.81
C ALA A 81 2.82 0.94 -9.71
N PHE A 82 1.50 0.92 -9.92
CA PHE A 82 0.53 1.52 -9.00
C PHE A 82 -0.23 0.50 -8.15
N ASN A 83 -0.43 -0.73 -8.63
CA ASN A 83 -1.20 -1.75 -7.90
C ASN A 83 -0.51 -2.14 -6.57
N GLU A 84 0.82 -2.14 -6.50
CA GLU A 84 1.55 -2.42 -5.26
C GLU A 84 1.33 -1.36 -4.17
N HIS A 85 0.79 -0.20 -4.57
CA HIS A 85 0.47 0.92 -3.71
C HIS A 85 -1.04 1.07 -3.47
N SER A 86 -1.83 0.03 -3.80
CA SER A 86 -3.29 0.01 -3.69
C SER A 86 -3.95 1.14 -4.48
N ILE A 87 -3.39 1.49 -5.64
CA ILE A 87 -3.97 2.44 -6.59
C ILE A 87 -4.23 1.66 -7.88
N TYR A 88 -5.50 1.60 -8.27
CA TYR A 88 -5.98 0.81 -9.41
C TYR A 88 -6.61 1.72 -10.45
N PHE A 89 -6.51 1.34 -11.72
CA PHE A 89 -7.09 2.10 -12.82
C PHE A 89 -8.24 1.36 -13.49
N ASN A 90 -9.36 2.08 -13.66
CA ASN A 90 -10.43 1.65 -14.56
C ASN A 90 -10.22 2.30 -15.93
N TYR A 91 -9.76 1.52 -16.90
CA TYR A 91 -9.49 2.02 -18.24
C TYR A 91 -10.78 2.12 -19.06
N LEU A 92 -11.23 3.35 -19.30
CA LEU A 92 -12.31 3.65 -20.23
C LEU A 92 -11.86 3.41 -21.68
N THR A 93 -12.82 3.25 -22.60
CA THR A 93 -12.54 2.99 -24.03
C THR A 93 -11.53 3.96 -24.62
N THR A 94 -10.46 3.48 -25.24
CA THR A 94 -9.50 4.36 -25.93
C THR A 94 -10.17 5.08 -27.11
N THR A 95 -9.85 6.35 -27.31
CA THR A 95 -10.31 7.13 -28.49
C THR A 95 -9.16 7.50 -29.40
N GLN A 96 -9.50 7.76 -30.66
CA GLN A 96 -8.60 8.28 -31.68
C GLN A 96 -8.93 9.75 -31.94
N ILE A 97 -7.91 10.56 -32.18
CA ILE A 97 -8.01 11.97 -32.55
C ILE A 97 -7.23 12.15 -33.85
N ASP A 98 -7.92 12.14 -34.99
CA ASP A 98 -7.30 12.27 -36.32
C ASP A 98 -7.08 13.74 -36.67
N ASN A 99 -6.03 14.34 -36.12
CA ASN A 99 -5.75 15.76 -36.27
C ASN A 99 -4.24 16.03 -36.38
N SER A 100 -3.76 16.23 -37.60
CA SER A 100 -2.34 16.51 -37.88
C SER A 100 -1.82 17.76 -37.16
N SER A 101 -2.67 18.72 -36.77
CA SER A 101 -2.27 19.90 -35.99
C SER A 101 -1.96 19.59 -34.52
N PHE A 102 -2.47 18.47 -33.98
CA PHE A 102 -2.14 18.00 -32.64
C PHE A 102 -1.21 16.79 -32.62
N TYR A 103 -0.95 16.19 -33.79
CA TYR A 103 -0.04 15.05 -33.92
C TYR A 103 1.37 15.38 -33.42
N ASN A 104 1.85 16.58 -33.77
CA ASN A 104 3.13 17.13 -33.30
C ASN A 104 2.89 18.43 -32.52
N LEU A 105 3.16 18.43 -31.21
CA LEU A 105 2.93 19.62 -30.38
C LEU A 105 4.17 20.51 -30.36
N SER A 106 4.02 21.77 -30.75
CA SER A 106 5.12 22.75 -30.81
C SER A 106 5.14 23.74 -29.64
N SER A 107 4.12 23.76 -28.77
CA SER A 107 4.10 24.61 -27.57
C SER A 107 3.24 24.05 -26.43
N PHE A 108 3.48 24.54 -25.21
CA PHE A 108 2.66 24.22 -24.03
C PHE A 108 1.19 24.58 -24.25
N GLN A 109 0.89 25.72 -24.89
CA GLN A 109 -0.47 26.17 -25.18
C GLN A 109 -1.21 25.24 -26.14
N GLN A 110 -0.50 24.62 -27.09
CA GLN A 110 -1.08 23.58 -27.93
C GLN A 110 -1.42 22.32 -27.11
N GLY A 111 -0.55 21.94 -26.17
CA GLY A 111 -0.84 20.87 -25.21
C GLY A 111 -2.09 21.16 -24.36
N GLN A 112 -2.24 22.39 -23.86
CA GLN A 112 -3.45 22.81 -23.14
C GLN A 112 -4.70 22.75 -24.02
N SER A 113 -4.57 23.11 -25.30
CA SER A 113 -5.66 23.05 -26.27
C SER A 113 -6.07 21.61 -26.58
N LEU A 114 -5.10 20.72 -26.81
CA LEU A 114 -5.33 19.28 -26.99
C LEU A 114 -6.04 18.69 -25.78
N ALA A 115 -5.65 19.08 -24.57
CA ALA A 115 -6.22 18.54 -23.34
C ALA A 115 -7.71 18.85 -23.11
N GLN A 116 -8.31 19.71 -23.94
CA GLN A 116 -9.75 19.95 -23.98
C GLN A 116 -10.48 19.14 -25.08
N VAL A 117 -9.74 18.48 -25.98
CA VAL A 117 -10.31 17.70 -27.09
C VAL A 117 -10.73 16.32 -26.61
N ASN A 118 -12.00 15.96 -26.79
CA ASN A 118 -12.56 14.68 -26.36
C ASN A 118 -12.42 14.39 -24.86
N ARG A 119 -12.19 15.43 -24.04
CA ARG A 119 -12.03 15.34 -22.59
C ARG A 119 -13.23 14.63 -21.97
N VAL A 120 -12.94 13.67 -21.11
CA VAL A 120 -13.87 12.95 -20.26
C VAL A 120 -13.72 13.47 -18.83
N GLU A 121 -14.75 14.13 -18.30
CA GLU A 121 -14.66 14.86 -17.03
C GLU A 121 -14.43 13.97 -15.81
N ASN A 122 -14.96 12.75 -15.88
CA ASN A 122 -14.87 11.75 -14.82
C ASN A 122 -13.69 10.77 -15.00
N ALA A 123 -12.62 11.21 -15.68
CA ALA A 123 -11.40 10.43 -15.87
C ALA A 123 -10.15 11.33 -15.91
N ILE A 124 -8.99 10.74 -15.61
CA ILE A 124 -7.70 11.29 -16.05
C ILE A 124 -7.59 11.02 -17.56
N ASN A 125 -7.41 12.08 -18.34
CA ASN A 125 -7.32 12.02 -19.79
C ASN A 125 -5.85 11.92 -20.19
N PHE A 126 -5.46 10.76 -20.70
CA PHE A 126 -4.10 10.41 -21.09
C PHE A 126 -3.96 10.48 -22.61
N TYR A 127 -3.28 11.50 -23.10
CA TYR A 127 -3.04 11.75 -24.52
C TYR A 127 -1.69 11.20 -24.94
N ILE A 128 -1.64 10.50 -26.08
CA ILE A 128 -0.42 10.02 -26.72
C ILE A 128 -0.26 10.75 -28.05
N VAL A 129 0.87 11.45 -28.21
CA VAL A 129 1.21 12.27 -29.39
C VAL A 129 2.52 11.80 -30.02
N ASN A 130 2.80 12.21 -31.27
CA ASN A 130 4.04 11.81 -31.93
C ASN A 130 5.28 12.48 -31.33
N ASN A 131 5.19 13.77 -31.00
CA ASN A 131 6.22 14.48 -30.25
C ASN A 131 5.64 15.64 -29.43
N LEU A 132 6.42 16.05 -28.43
CA LEU A 132 6.13 17.19 -27.57
C LEU A 132 7.07 18.36 -27.84
N PHE A 133 6.67 19.53 -27.38
CA PHE A 133 7.47 20.74 -27.44
C PHE A 133 8.70 20.62 -26.55
N GLY A 134 9.77 21.34 -26.88
CA GLY A 134 10.98 21.39 -26.04
C GLY A 134 11.74 20.06 -25.92
N ASN A 135 11.40 19.05 -26.73
CA ASN A 135 11.89 17.66 -26.61
C ASN A 135 11.58 17.04 -25.23
N PHE A 136 10.48 17.46 -24.59
CA PHE A 136 9.97 16.77 -23.43
C PHE A 136 9.40 15.42 -23.84
N ALA A 137 9.48 14.45 -22.95
CA ALA A 137 8.91 13.13 -23.21
C ALA A 137 7.50 12.96 -22.62
N GLY A 138 7.14 13.82 -21.65
CA GLY A 138 5.83 13.81 -21.00
C GLY A 138 5.48 15.14 -20.34
N ASN A 139 4.19 15.34 -20.05
CA ASN A 139 3.64 16.52 -19.38
C ASN A 139 2.25 16.26 -18.79
N ALA A 140 2.09 16.40 -17.46
CA ALA A 140 0.81 16.32 -16.75
C ALA A 140 0.01 17.65 -16.72
N LEU A 141 0.51 18.71 -17.35
CA LEU A 141 0.02 20.11 -17.36
C LEU A 141 -0.07 20.81 -16.00
N GLU A 142 -0.41 20.08 -14.94
CA GLU A 142 -0.41 20.49 -13.55
C GLU A 142 -0.19 19.28 -12.64
N ILE A 143 0.17 19.55 -11.38
CA ILE A 143 0.29 18.53 -10.34
C ILE A 143 -1.05 18.42 -9.60
N ALA A 144 -1.50 17.17 -9.38
CA ALA A 144 -2.86 16.84 -8.95
C ALA A 144 -3.92 17.30 -9.96
N GLY A 145 -3.76 16.89 -11.22
CA GLY A 145 -4.59 17.26 -12.37
C GLY A 145 -5.22 16.07 -13.10
N LYS A 146 -6.07 16.34 -14.09
CA LYS A 146 -6.79 15.31 -14.86
C LYS A 146 -6.23 15.11 -16.28
N GLN A 147 -5.03 15.60 -16.55
CA GLN A 147 -4.47 15.63 -17.89
C GLN A 147 -3.07 15.03 -17.86
N VAL A 148 -2.77 14.14 -18.79
CA VAL A 148 -1.42 13.60 -19.01
C VAL A 148 -1.19 13.56 -20.51
N ILE A 149 -0.04 14.04 -20.97
CA ILE A 149 0.36 13.99 -22.38
C ILE A 149 1.73 13.34 -22.46
N VAL A 150 1.87 12.29 -23.25
CA VAL A 150 3.13 11.56 -23.40
C VAL A 150 3.48 11.40 -24.87
N GLU A 151 4.76 11.56 -25.18
CA GLU A 151 5.30 11.27 -26.51
C GLU A 151 5.34 9.77 -26.75
N GLN A 152 4.89 9.33 -27.92
CA GLN A 152 4.69 7.91 -28.23
C GLN A 152 5.97 7.06 -28.13
N PHE A 153 7.14 7.64 -28.40
CA PHE A 153 8.42 6.94 -28.25
C PHE A 153 8.68 6.50 -26.80
N PHE A 154 8.22 7.32 -25.84
CA PHE A 154 8.42 7.12 -24.42
C PHE A 154 7.21 6.51 -23.71
N ALA A 155 6.08 6.32 -24.41
CA ALA A 155 4.83 5.89 -23.79
C ALA A 155 4.90 4.50 -23.13
N ILE A 156 5.64 3.54 -23.69
CA ILE A 156 5.88 2.22 -23.08
C ILE A 156 7.16 2.27 -22.21
N SER A 157 7.18 3.17 -21.23
CA SER A 157 8.29 3.29 -20.29
C SER A 157 7.84 3.91 -18.97
N SER A 158 8.76 4.04 -18.01
CA SER A 158 8.51 4.74 -16.75
C SER A 158 8.05 6.20 -16.92
N THR A 159 8.15 6.78 -18.12
CA THR A 159 7.59 8.10 -18.45
C THR A 159 6.10 8.17 -18.14
N SER A 160 5.32 7.19 -18.60
CA SER A 160 3.88 7.18 -18.37
C SER A 160 3.57 7.07 -16.87
N VAL A 161 4.39 6.31 -16.14
CA VAL A 161 4.31 6.19 -14.67
C VAL A 161 4.64 7.52 -13.98
N HIS A 162 5.69 8.20 -14.44
CA HIS A 162 6.11 9.51 -13.93
C HIS A 162 5.04 10.59 -14.11
N GLU A 163 4.51 10.74 -15.32
CA GLU A 163 3.47 11.75 -15.58
C GLU A 163 2.16 11.42 -14.88
N MET A 164 1.81 10.13 -14.75
CA MET A 164 0.69 9.71 -13.92
C MET A 164 0.94 10.05 -12.43
N GLY A 165 2.16 9.89 -11.94
CA GLY A 165 2.55 10.32 -10.58
C GLY A 165 2.28 11.81 -10.35
N HIS A 166 2.60 12.68 -11.32
CA HIS A 166 2.24 14.09 -11.27
C HIS A 166 0.73 14.33 -11.26
N ALA A 167 -0.03 13.64 -12.13
CA ALA A 167 -1.48 13.72 -12.14
C ALA A 167 -2.10 13.33 -10.79
N LEU A 168 -1.43 12.45 -10.04
CA LEU A 168 -1.80 12.00 -8.70
C LEU A 168 -1.12 12.79 -7.56
N GLY A 169 -0.50 13.93 -7.88
CA GLY A 169 -0.06 14.92 -6.88
C GLY A 169 1.38 14.80 -6.41
N LEU A 170 2.21 13.97 -7.05
CA LEU A 170 3.64 13.90 -6.74
C LEU A 170 4.43 15.04 -7.37
N TYR A 171 5.40 15.54 -6.63
CA TYR A 171 6.45 16.44 -7.12
C TYR A 171 7.64 15.62 -7.61
N HIS A 172 8.49 16.25 -8.42
CA HIS A 172 9.82 15.73 -8.69
C HIS A 172 10.59 15.58 -7.37
N THR A 173 11.44 14.56 -7.21
CA THR A 173 12.26 14.38 -5.98
C THR A 173 13.19 15.56 -5.72
N TYR A 174 13.59 16.27 -6.78
CA TYR A 174 14.46 17.44 -6.79
C TYR A 174 13.68 18.77 -6.87
N GLU A 175 12.40 18.76 -6.51
CA GLU A 175 11.56 19.96 -6.47
C GLU A 175 12.18 21.04 -5.56
N GLY A 176 11.95 22.31 -5.89
CA GLY A 176 12.63 23.47 -5.30
C GLY A 176 13.67 24.08 -6.25
N LEU A 177 14.53 23.27 -6.87
CA LEU A 177 15.50 23.76 -7.87
C LEU A 177 14.82 24.25 -9.16
N ASN A 178 13.79 23.53 -9.62
CA ASN A 178 13.03 23.86 -10.83
C ASN A 178 11.96 24.95 -10.61
N ARG A 179 11.67 25.32 -9.36
CA ARG A 179 10.71 26.39 -9.03
C ARG A 179 11.28 27.80 -9.25
N GLY A 180 12.57 27.92 -9.57
CA GLY A 180 13.28 29.20 -9.45
C GLY A 180 13.39 29.68 -7.99
N ASP A 181 13.00 28.83 -7.03
CA ASP A 181 13.08 29.07 -5.60
C ASP A 181 14.26 28.27 -5.03
N ALA A 182 15.47 28.76 -5.34
CA ALA A 182 16.71 28.22 -4.80
C ALA A 182 16.80 28.26 -3.26
N THR A 183 15.78 28.77 -2.56
CA THR A 183 15.73 28.84 -1.10
C THR A 183 15.05 27.64 -0.45
N CYS A 184 14.35 26.79 -1.20
CA CYS A 184 13.59 25.66 -0.66
C CYS A 184 14.02 24.29 -1.23
N PHE A 185 15.33 24.01 -1.23
CA PHE A 185 15.88 22.67 -1.48
C PHE A 185 15.87 21.83 -0.19
N GLU A 186 15.58 20.53 -0.27
CA GLU A 186 15.80 19.62 0.85
C GLU A 186 17.31 19.51 1.13
N ASN A 187 17.72 19.69 2.38
CA ASN A 187 19.11 19.51 2.78
C ASN A 187 19.41 18.03 3.09
N VAL A 188 20.69 17.65 3.03
CA VAL A 188 21.13 16.26 3.32
C VAL A 188 20.77 15.80 4.74
N ALA A 189 20.60 16.72 5.69
CA ALA A 189 20.15 16.39 7.04
C ALA A 189 18.64 16.12 7.11
N ARG A 190 17.89 16.38 6.03
CA ARG A 190 16.46 16.11 5.83
C ARG A 190 15.56 16.70 6.91
N ASN A 191 16.00 17.77 7.56
CA ASN A 191 15.22 18.45 8.59
C ASN A 191 14.27 19.52 8.03
N ASN A 192 14.28 19.72 6.70
CA ASN A 192 13.42 20.65 5.98
C ASN A 192 12.67 20.00 4.80
N CYS A 193 12.63 18.66 4.71
CA CYS A 193 11.80 17.89 3.74
C CYS A 193 10.32 18.27 3.78
N ILE A 194 9.89 18.97 4.83
CA ILE A 194 8.66 19.76 4.88
C ILE A 194 9.07 21.14 5.44
N PRO A 195 8.87 22.27 4.74
CA PRO A 195 8.13 22.46 3.48
C PRO A 195 8.96 22.42 2.18
N CYS A 196 10.19 21.92 2.19
CA CYS A 196 11.09 21.99 1.03
C CYS A 196 11.30 20.66 0.33
N GLY A 197 11.90 20.70 -0.86
CA GLY A 197 12.01 19.52 -1.70
C GLY A 197 10.67 19.13 -2.32
N ASP A 198 10.42 17.83 -2.40
CA ASP A 198 9.19 17.24 -2.90
C ASP A 198 8.06 17.14 -1.86
N LEU A 199 8.30 17.68 -0.64
CA LEU A 199 7.43 17.63 0.54
C LEU A 199 7.32 16.25 1.20
N LEU A 200 8.27 15.34 0.95
CA LEU A 200 8.29 14.00 1.53
C LEU A 200 9.63 13.72 2.23
N CYS A 201 9.53 13.28 3.49
CA CYS A 201 10.72 12.94 4.29
C CYS A 201 11.15 11.48 4.15
N ASP A 202 10.65 10.75 3.16
CA ASP A 202 11.04 9.36 2.88
C ASP A 202 11.66 9.16 1.48
N THR A 203 11.75 10.24 0.69
CA THR A 203 12.58 10.36 -0.52
C THR A 203 13.89 11.06 -0.16
N GLU A 204 15.03 10.48 -0.52
CA GLU A 204 16.33 11.08 -0.22
C GLU A 204 16.48 12.46 -0.85
N ALA A 205 17.11 13.39 -0.13
CA ALA A 205 17.38 14.74 -0.64
C ALA A 205 18.04 14.67 -2.02
N ASP A 206 17.44 15.36 -2.99
CA ASP A 206 17.82 15.32 -4.39
C ASP A 206 18.05 16.73 -4.93
N ARG A 207 19.13 16.89 -5.69
CA ARG A 207 19.51 18.15 -6.34
C ARG A 207 19.36 18.12 -7.87
N GLY A 208 18.74 17.09 -8.43
CA GLY A 208 18.44 17.00 -9.85
C GLY A 208 19.68 16.92 -10.76
N PHE A 209 20.87 16.76 -10.18
CA PHE A 209 22.10 16.53 -10.92
C PHE A 209 22.21 15.04 -11.27
N ASP A 210 22.65 14.75 -12.48
CA ASP A 210 22.75 13.41 -13.06
C ASP A 210 23.82 12.51 -12.41
N GLN A 211 24.25 12.81 -11.17
CA GLN A 211 25.25 12.06 -10.41
C GLN A 211 24.97 12.12 -8.90
N ILE A 212 25.26 11.01 -8.20
CA ILE A 212 25.41 10.96 -6.75
C ILE A 212 26.56 11.91 -6.38
N ASP A 213 26.25 13.02 -5.72
CA ASP A 213 27.27 13.93 -5.19
C ASP A 213 27.65 13.50 -3.76
N SER A 214 28.46 12.43 -3.68
CA SER A 214 29.01 11.95 -2.41
C SER A 214 29.85 13.01 -1.69
N THR A 215 30.36 14.01 -2.42
CA THR A 215 31.17 15.11 -1.88
C THR A 215 30.33 16.08 -1.07
N SER A 216 29.11 16.38 -1.53
CA SER A 216 28.14 17.21 -0.79
C SER A 216 27.19 16.39 0.10
N GLY A 217 27.28 15.06 0.05
CA GLY A 217 26.47 14.12 0.85
C GLY A 217 25.10 13.79 0.27
N TYR A 218 24.78 14.23 -0.95
CA TYR A 218 23.51 13.90 -1.61
C TYR A 218 23.59 12.48 -2.19
N ASN A 219 22.61 11.64 -1.85
CA ASN A 219 22.49 10.27 -2.33
C ASN A 219 21.04 10.00 -2.77
N PRO A 220 20.58 10.66 -3.85
CA PRO A 220 19.21 10.54 -4.31
C PRO A 220 18.91 9.13 -4.82
N ASP A 221 17.65 8.71 -4.67
CA ASP A 221 17.19 7.45 -5.25
C ASP A 221 17.00 7.59 -6.77
N VAL A 222 18.03 7.18 -7.51
CA VAL A 222 18.04 7.18 -8.99
C VAL A 222 17.02 6.24 -9.63
N PHE A 223 16.43 5.34 -8.85
CA PHE A 223 15.38 4.42 -9.31
C PHE A 223 13.97 4.95 -9.01
N ASN A 224 13.85 6.08 -8.32
CA ASN A 224 12.54 6.67 -8.02
C ASN A 224 11.86 7.14 -9.31
N HIS A 225 10.58 6.81 -9.48
CA HIS A 225 9.80 7.20 -10.64
C HIS A 225 9.70 8.71 -10.82
N MET A 226 9.80 9.51 -9.76
CA MET A 226 9.72 10.98 -9.79
C MET A 226 11.09 11.68 -9.89
N SER A 227 12.16 10.92 -10.10
CA SER A 227 13.49 11.48 -10.29
C SER A 227 13.78 11.89 -11.73
N ASN A 228 14.84 12.70 -11.92
CA ASN A 228 15.30 13.19 -13.23
C ASN A 228 16.18 12.17 -13.98
N TYR A 229 16.43 11.01 -13.37
CA TYR A 229 17.35 10.01 -13.91
C TYR A 229 16.71 9.19 -15.03
N ASP A 230 17.55 8.45 -15.77
CA ASP A 230 17.17 7.68 -16.96
C ASP A 230 15.89 6.86 -16.76
N TYR A 231 14.95 7.05 -17.68
CA TYR A 231 13.65 6.39 -17.72
C TYR A 231 13.73 4.88 -17.86
N LEU A 232 14.88 4.35 -18.29
CA LEU A 232 15.16 2.93 -18.34
C LEU A 232 15.46 2.34 -16.94
N ASN A 233 15.82 3.17 -15.95
CA ASN A 233 16.20 2.72 -14.62
C ASN A 233 15.12 2.96 -13.55
N ARG A 234 14.19 3.88 -13.76
CA ARG A 234 13.14 4.19 -12.77
C ARG A 234 12.18 3.02 -12.59
N SER A 235 11.99 2.59 -11.34
CA SER A 235 11.31 1.32 -11.01
C SER A 235 10.52 1.30 -9.70
N ARG A 236 10.46 2.41 -8.93
CA ARG A 236 9.73 2.43 -7.65
C ARG A 236 9.22 3.79 -7.23
N PHE A 237 8.21 3.81 -6.37
CA PHE A 237 7.85 4.94 -5.51
C PHE A 237 8.25 4.67 -4.06
N SER A 238 8.41 5.73 -3.26
CA SER A 238 8.51 5.61 -1.80
C SER A 238 7.13 5.33 -1.17
N LEU A 239 7.10 4.89 0.09
CA LEU A 239 5.84 4.66 0.81
C LEU A 239 5.07 5.96 1.06
N GLY A 240 5.78 7.06 1.27
CA GLY A 240 5.25 8.41 1.42
C GLY A 240 4.67 8.96 0.11
N GLN A 241 5.32 8.69 -1.03
CA GLN A 241 4.75 8.98 -2.35
C GLN A 241 3.45 8.21 -2.56
N ALA A 242 3.44 6.91 -2.26
CA ALA A 242 2.25 6.07 -2.34
C ALA A 242 1.11 6.58 -1.43
N ALA A 243 1.41 6.90 -0.18
CA ALA A 243 0.43 7.45 0.76
C ALA A 243 -0.14 8.78 0.27
N ARG A 244 0.72 9.67 -0.21
CA ARG A 244 0.31 10.97 -0.76
C ARG A 244 -0.58 10.85 -1.98
N MET A 245 -0.30 9.93 -2.90
CA MET A 245 -1.15 9.72 -4.06
C MET A 245 -2.55 9.26 -3.64
N ARG A 246 -2.65 8.30 -2.71
CA ARG A 246 -3.97 7.85 -2.18
C ARG A 246 -4.74 8.96 -1.50
N ASP A 247 -4.04 9.78 -0.72
CA ASP A 247 -4.59 10.97 -0.05
C ASP A 247 -5.14 11.97 -1.07
N ILE A 248 -4.31 12.37 -2.05
CA ILE A 248 -4.71 13.29 -3.13
C ILE A 248 -5.89 12.75 -3.94
N ILE A 249 -5.91 11.47 -4.29
CA ILE A 249 -7.03 10.86 -5.00
C ILE A 249 -8.34 10.99 -4.21
N THR A 250 -8.27 10.85 -2.89
CA THR A 250 -9.45 10.77 -2.00
C THR A 250 -9.90 12.14 -1.50
N ASN A 251 -8.96 13.07 -1.33
CA ASN A 251 -9.18 14.34 -0.61
C ASN A 251 -9.02 15.58 -1.49
N ASN A 252 -8.41 15.49 -2.67
CA ASN A 252 -8.32 16.63 -3.58
C ASN A 252 -9.62 16.81 -4.38
N PRO A 253 -10.36 17.94 -4.24
CA PRO A 253 -11.62 18.16 -4.93
C PRO A 253 -11.53 18.13 -6.46
N LYS A 254 -10.35 18.42 -7.03
CA LYS A 254 -10.14 18.29 -8.47
C LYS A 254 -10.26 16.84 -8.93
N LEU A 255 -9.90 15.86 -8.11
CA LEU A 255 -9.87 14.44 -8.47
C LEU A 255 -11.12 13.66 -8.04
N PHE A 256 -12.03 14.22 -7.24
CA PHE A 256 -13.26 13.51 -6.83
C PHE A 256 -14.07 12.96 -8.01
N GLY A 257 -14.12 13.72 -9.12
CA GLY A 257 -14.84 13.27 -10.31
C GLY A 257 -14.20 12.07 -11.02
N VAL A 258 -12.91 11.80 -10.82
CA VAL A 258 -12.20 10.69 -11.48
C VAL A 258 -12.26 9.38 -10.69
N LEU A 259 -12.73 9.41 -9.44
CA LEU A 259 -12.92 8.21 -8.63
C LEU A 259 -13.93 7.26 -9.29
N SER A 260 -13.65 5.97 -9.17
CA SER A 260 -14.46 4.92 -9.76
C SER A 260 -14.71 3.80 -8.76
N THR A 261 -15.87 3.16 -8.89
CA THR A 261 -16.28 2.00 -8.09
C THR A 261 -16.21 0.71 -8.92
N THR A 262 -15.61 0.77 -10.11
CA THR A 262 -15.65 -0.33 -11.10
C THR A 262 -14.29 -0.98 -11.35
N CYS A 263 -13.23 -0.57 -10.64
CA CYS A 263 -11.97 -1.31 -10.71
C CYS A 263 -12.19 -2.71 -10.17
N ILE A 264 -11.54 -3.66 -10.84
CA ILE A 264 -11.30 -4.99 -10.31
C ILE A 264 -10.12 -4.82 -9.34
N ILE A 265 -10.41 -4.86 -8.05
CA ILE A 265 -9.41 -4.69 -6.98
C ILE A 265 -9.08 -6.09 -6.45
N PRO A 266 -7.87 -6.61 -6.67
CA PRO A 266 -7.45 -7.89 -6.14
C PRO A 266 -7.63 -7.95 -4.62
N THR A 267 -8.29 -9.00 -4.13
CA THR A 267 -8.44 -9.26 -2.70
C THR A 267 -8.01 -10.68 -2.37
N ILE A 268 -7.64 -10.90 -1.11
CA ILE A 268 -7.33 -12.24 -0.58
C ILE A 268 -8.35 -12.57 0.50
N GLU A 269 -8.86 -13.80 0.46
CA GLU A 269 -9.73 -14.34 1.49
C GLU A 269 -9.07 -14.20 2.86
N GLN A 270 -9.82 -13.65 3.82
CA GLN A 270 -9.35 -13.52 5.20
C GLN A 270 -9.80 -14.73 6.00
N ILE A 271 -8.87 -15.29 6.75
CA ILE A 271 -9.16 -16.32 7.75
C ILE A 271 -8.59 -15.87 9.09
N ASP A 272 -9.25 -16.30 10.17
CA ASP A 272 -8.87 -15.89 11.52
C ASP A 272 -8.01 -16.96 12.22
N ASN A 273 -8.41 -18.23 12.10
CA ASN A 273 -7.80 -19.36 12.77
C ASN A 273 -7.63 -20.57 11.83
N LEU A 274 -6.55 -21.33 12.02
CA LEU A 274 -6.30 -22.63 11.40
C LEU A 274 -5.99 -23.67 12.48
N CYS A 275 -6.85 -24.69 12.59
CA CYS A 275 -6.76 -25.67 13.66
C CYS A 275 -5.83 -26.84 13.33
N ILE A 276 -5.26 -27.45 14.37
CA ILE A 276 -4.37 -28.60 14.18
C ILE A 276 -5.14 -29.76 13.55
N GLY A 277 -4.61 -30.28 12.45
CA GLY A 277 -5.23 -31.37 11.69
C GLY A 277 -6.35 -30.92 10.75
N SER A 278 -6.64 -29.63 10.65
CA SER A 278 -7.53 -29.08 9.62
C SER A 278 -6.75 -28.50 8.44
N GLN A 279 -7.46 -28.30 7.33
CA GLN A 279 -6.95 -27.70 6.11
C GLN A 279 -7.87 -26.52 5.76
N GLN A 280 -7.28 -25.46 5.20
CA GLN A 280 -8.04 -24.32 4.69
C GLN A 280 -7.58 -24.00 3.28
N THR A 281 -8.53 -23.68 2.41
CA THR A 281 -8.23 -23.18 1.07
C THR A 281 -8.41 -21.68 1.09
N ILE A 282 -7.39 -20.96 0.65
CA ILE A 282 -7.37 -19.50 0.56
C ILE A 282 -7.41 -19.14 -0.92
N GLU A 283 -8.34 -18.27 -1.29
CA GLU A 283 -8.48 -17.76 -2.66
C GLU A 283 -8.06 -16.29 -2.77
N LEU A 284 -7.42 -15.94 -3.89
CA LEU A 284 -7.33 -14.56 -4.36
C LEU A 284 -8.43 -14.33 -5.40
N PHE A 285 -9.16 -13.24 -5.21
CA PHE A 285 -10.22 -12.81 -6.12
C PHE A 285 -9.72 -11.68 -7.02
N ASP A 286 -10.48 -11.41 -8.09
CA ASP A 286 -10.33 -10.18 -8.87
C ASP A 286 -8.93 -10.00 -9.50
N LEU A 287 -8.36 -11.08 -10.03
CA LEU A 287 -7.00 -11.08 -10.60
C LEU A 287 -6.92 -10.75 -12.10
N GLY A 288 -8.05 -10.67 -12.80
CA GLY A 288 -8.08 -10.52 -14.25
C GLY A 288 -7.36 -11.69 -14.95
N SER A 289 -6.40 -11.39 -15.83
CA SER A 289 -5.57 -12.40 -16.52
C SER A 289 -4.25 -12.72 -15.81
N ASN A 290 -4.04 -12.19 -14.60
CA ASN A 290 -2.78 -12.35 -13.89
C ASN A 290 -2.69 -13.73 -13.21
N THR A 291 -1.45 -14.20 -13.03
CA THR A 291 -1.13 -15.43 -12.30
C THR A 291 -0.62 -15.11 -10.91
N VAL A 292 -0.63 -16.09 -10.00
CA VAL A 292 -0.22 -15.89 -8.59
C VAL A 292 0.97 -16.78 -8.27
N THR A 293 1.98 -16.19 -7.60
CA THR A 293 3.04 -16.92 -6.93
C THR A 293 2.82 -16.87 -5.42
N TRP A 294 2.71 -18.04 -4.79
CA TRP A 294 2.36 -18.15 -3.37
C TRP A 294 3.58 -18.29 -2.45
N GLN A 295 3.52 -17.62 -1.31
CA GLN A 295 4.44 -17.73 -0.18
C GLN A 295 3.66 -17.98 1.12
N LYS A 296 4.34 -18.55 2.11
CA LYS A 296 3.76 -18.86 3.42
C LYS A 296 4.79 -18.73 4.53
N SER A 297 4.32 -18.64 5.77
CA SER A 297 5.14 -18.80 6.97
C SER A 297 5.69 -20.23 7.12
N ALA A 298 6.66 -20.38 8.03
CA ALA A 298 7.37 -21.65 8.26
C ALA A 298 6.51 -22.72 8.96
N ASN A 299 5.54 -22.30 9.77
CA ASN A 299 4.61 -23.16 10.54
C ASN A 299 3.43 -23.72 9.70
N LEU A 300 3.45 -23.52 8.39
CA LEU A 300 2.47 -24.06 7.44
C LEU A 300 3.11 -25.04 6.45
N LYS A 301 2.30 -25.89 5.80
CA LYS A 301 2.65 -26.60 4.57
C LYS A 301 1.60 -26.35 3.49
N PHE A 302 2.05 -26.28 2.23
CA PHE A 302 1.15 -26.24 1.08
C PHE A 302 0.77 -27.65 0.70
N ILE A 303 -0.53 -27.87 0.51
CA ILE A 303 -1.03 -29.11 -0.06
C ILE A 303 -0.98 -28.96 -1.57
N GLN A 304 -0.22 -29.85 -2.22
CA GLN A 304 -0.05 -29.82 -3.66
C GLN A 304 -1.21 -30.51 -4.38
N PRO A 305 -1.53 -30.09 -5.61
CA PRO A 305 -0.90 -29.00 -6.35
C PRO A 305 -1.42 -27.61 -5.94
N VAL A 306 -0.52 -26.64 -5.84
CA VAL A 306 -0.91 -25.22 -5.80
C VAL A 306 -1.42 -24.83 -7.19
N GLN A 307 -2.69 -24.42 -7.31
CA GLN A 307 -3.33 -24.17 -8.59
C GLN A 307 -3.85 -22.74 -8.70
N GLY A 308 -3.29 -21.97 -9.64
CA GLY A 308 -3.83 -20.68 -10.04
C GLY A 308 -3.99 -19.70 -8.87
N ASN A 309 -5.21 -19.21 -8.68
CA ASN A 309 -5.58 -18.22 -7.67
C ASN A 309 -5.96 -18.81 -6.31
N THR A 310 -5.78 -20.12 -6.10
CA THR A 310 -6.10 -20.78 -4.83
C THR A 310 -4.90 -21.52 -4.28
N VAL A 311 -4.82 -21.60 -2.94
CA VAL A 311 -3.86 -22.44 -2.25
C VAL A 311 -4.50 -23.10 -1.02
N THR A 312 -4.33 -24.41 -0.90
CA THR A 312 -4.72 -25.13 0.31
C THR A 312 -3.52 -25.24 1.26
N VAL A 313 -3.74 -24.80 2.50
CA VAL A 313 -2.75 -24.79 3.58
C VAL A 313 -3.21 -25.65 4.74
N GLU A 314 -2.24 -26.23 5.45
CA GLU A 314 -2.45 -26.91 6.71
C GLU A 314 -1.25 -26.65 7.64
N PRO A 315 -1.38 -26.79 8.96
CA PRO A 315 -0.25 -26.66 9.88
C PRO A 315 0.88 -27.63 9.51
N PHE A 316 2.14 -27.20 9.66
CA PHE A 316 3.30 -27.99 9.24
C PHE A 316 3.34 -29.37 9.93
N ASP A 317 3.04 -29.39 11.23
CA ASP A 317 2.87 -30.58 12.04
C ASP A 317 1.95 -30.33 13.24
N SER A 318 1.77 -31.33 14.11
CA SER A 318 0.95 -31.23 15.32
C SER A 318 1.51 -30.30 16.40
N SER A 319 2.75 -29.83 16.27
CA SER A 319 3.39 -28.88 17.18
C SER A 319 3.34 -27.44 16.67
N SER A 320 2.86 -27.25 15.43
CA SER A 320 2.70 -25.93 14.83
C SER A 320 1.72 -25.10 15.65
N TYR A 321 2.14 -23.88 15.95
CA TYR A 321 1.39 -22.94 16.78
C TYR A 321 1.89 -21.55 16.40
N GLY A 322 1.13 -20.51 16.70
CA GLY A 322 1.60 -19.16 16.46
C GLY A 322 0.96 -18.48 15.26
N GLU A 323 1.39 -17.24 15.05
CA GLU A 323 0.98 -16.42 13.91
C GLU A 323 1.53 -17.07 12.64
N ALA A 324 0.69 -17.14 11.63
CA ALA A 324 1.00 -17.67 10.32
C ALA A 324 0.51 -16.70 9.26
N PHE A 325 1.11 -16.76 8.07
CA PHE A 325 0.65 -15.96 6.94
C PHE A 325 0.70 -16.77 5.66
N VAL A 326 -0.17 -16.36 4.73
CA VAL A 326 -0.11 -16.75 3.33
C VAL A 326 -0.12 -15.48 2.50
N GLU A 327 0.79 -15.40 1.53
CA GLU A 327 0.97 -14.24 0.66
C GLU A 327 0.96 -14.65 -0.81
N GLY A 328 0.08 -14.03 -1.59
CA GLY A 328 0.04 -14.16 -3.04
C GLY A 328 0.71 -12.95 -3.71
N THR A 329 1.72 -13.20 -4.54
CA THR A 329 2.33 -12.18 -5.42
C THR A 329 1.72 -12.29 -6.81
N ILE A 330 1.13 -11.21 -7.31
CA ILE A 330 0.40 -11.18 -8.59
C ILE A 330 1.38 -10.88 -9.73
N SER A 331 1.49 -11.78 -10.73
CA SER A 331 2.40 -11.63 -11.87
C SER A 331 2.16 -10.35 -12.65
N GLY A 332 3.23 -9.68 -13.07
CA GLY A 332 3.11 -8.40 -13.79
C GLY A 332 2.87 -7.19 -12.87
N SER A 333 2.81 -7.41 -11.55
CA SER A 333 2.86 -6.36 -10.53
C SER A 333 3.79 -6.77 -9.40
N SER A 334 4.28 -5.80 -8.63
CA SER A 334 4.92 -6.01 -7.32
C SER A 334 3.89 -6.21 -6.19
N ALA A 335 2.59 -6.18 -6.50
CA ALA A 335 1.52 -6.26 -5.53
C ALA A 335 1.51 -7.61 -4.81
N LYS A 336 1.48 -7.52 -3.49
CA LYS A 336 1.44 -8.66 -2.56
C LYS A 336 0.19 -8.57 -1.72
N LEU A 337 -0.65 -9.58 -1.80
CA LEU A 337 -1.81 -9.73 -0.94
C LEU A 337 -1.49 -10.76 0.13
N ARG A 338 -1.65 -10.37 1.40
CA ARG A 338 -1.36 -11.23 2.54
C ARG A 338 -2.59 -11.36 3.43
N THR A 339 -2.86 -12.58 3.86
CA THR A 339 -3.71 -12.86 5.02
C THR A 339 -2.83 -13.42 6.14
N THR A 340 -3.05 -12.94 7.35
CA THR A 340 -2.35 -13.36 8.57
C THR A 340 -3.39 -13.93 9.52
N PHE A 341 -3.09 -15.07 10.13
CA PHE A 341 -4.02 -15.82 10.95
C PHE A 341 -3.30 -16.65 12.01
N TRP A 342 -4.05 -17.19 12.95
CA TRP A 342 -3.49 -17.96 14.05
C TRP A 342 -3.55 -19.47 13.86
N ILE A 343 -2.50 -20.20 14.24
CA ILE A 343 -2.52 -21.66 14.30
C ILE A 343 -2.73 -22.15 15.73
N GLY A 344 -3.80 -22.95 15.94
CA GLY A 344 -4.08 -23.65 17.19
C GLY A 344 -5.06 -22.95 18.14
N GLY A 345 -5.35 -23.61 19.26
CA GLY A 345 -6.26 -23.10 20.29
C GLY A 345 -5.52 -22.39 21.43
N PRO A 346 -6.22 -21.55 22.23
CA PRO A 346 -5.57 -20.79 23.29
C PRO A 346 -4.92 -21.69 24.36
N GLN A 347 -3.78 -21.23 24.89
CA GLN A 347 -2.99 -21.84 25.95
C GLN A 347 -3.42 -21.34 27.33
N PHE A 348 -3.82 -22.27 28.20
CA PHE A 348 -4.23 -21.98 29.57
C PHE A 348 -3.19 -21.20 30.39
N ALA A 349 -1.89 -21.48 30.22
CA ALA A 349 -0.81 -20.81 30.96
C ALA A 349 -0.73 -19.30 30.73
N LYS A 350 -1.35 -18.80 29.65
CA LYS A 350 -1.38 -17.39 29.28
C LYS A 350 -2.61 -16.67 29.84
N LEU A 351 -3.65 -17.41 30.22
CA LEU A 351 -4.89 -16.87 30.78
C LEU A 351 -4.69 -16.50 32.25
N ASN A 352 -5.09 -15.29 32.58
CA ASN A 352 -5.27 -14.81 33.94
C ASN A 352 -6.55 -13.97 34.01
N PHE A 353 -7.01 -13.64 35.20
CA PHE A 353 -7.95 -12.53 35.34
C PHE A 353 -7.72 -11.74 36.62
N VAL A 354 -8.12 -10.48 36.57
CA VAL A 354 -8.01 -9.52 37.66
C VAL A 354 -9.39 -9.00 38.03
N SER A 355 -9.50 -8.54 39.27
CA SER A 355 -10.72 -7.99 39.84
C SER A 355 -10.46 -6.58 40.37
N SER A 356 -11.32 -5.61 40.07
CA SER A 356 -11.22 -4.25 40.62
C SER A 356 -11.33 -4.23 42.16
N GLY A 357 -12.06 -5.19 42.73
CA GLY A 357 -12.14 -5.44 44.17
C GLY A 357 -11.08 -6.40 44.74
N GLN A 358 -10.01 -6.72 44.01
CA GLN A 358 -8.94 -7.62 44.49
C GLN A 358 -9.43 -8.97 45.04
N PHE A 359 -10.51 -9.52 44.45
CA PHE A 359 -11.18 -10.75 44.87
C PHE A 359 -11.81 -10.72 46.28
N VAL A 360 -11.98 -9.53 46.86
CA VAL A 360 -12.76 -9.29 48.07
C VAL A 360 -13.87 -8.28 47.73
N LEU A 361 -15.06 -8.80 47.44
CA LEU A 361 -16.18 -8.02 46.93
C LEU A 361 -17.22 -7.78 48.03
N ASN A 362 -18.05 -6.76 47.85
CA ASN A 362 -19.18 -6.49 48.73
C ASN A 362 -20.49 -6.81 48.00
N VAL A 363 -21.47 -7.33 48.75
CA VAL A 363 -22.82 -7.52 48.21
C VAL A 363 -23.40 -6.20 47.70
N ASN A 364 -24.22 -6.26 46.66
CA ASN A 364 -24.94 -5.12 46.06
C ASN A 364 -24.05 -4.01 45.47
N ASN A 365 -22.78 -4.29 45.18
CA ASN A 365 -21.84 -3.36 44.58
C ASN A 365 -21.30 -3.87 43.25
N TRP A 366 -21.10 -2.97 42.28
CA TRP A 366 -20.53 -3.30 40.97
C TRP A 366 -19.01 -3.30 40.99
N TYR A 367 -18.43 -4.39 40.48
CA TYR A 367 -17.00 -4.58 40.27
C TYR A 367 -16.74 -5.00 38.83
N GLN A 368 -15.54 -4.73 38.35
CA GLN A 368 -15.09 -5.21 37.05
C GLN A 368 -14.18 -6.42 37.22
N LEU A 369 -14.45 -7.46 36.45
CA LEU A 369 -13.51 -8.55 36.21
C LEU A 369 -12.97 -8.40 34.79
N THR A 370 -11.65 -8.52 34.65
CA THR A 370 -10.97 -8.43 33.36
C THR A 370 -10.11 -9.66 33.16
N ALA A 371 -10.42 -10.44 32.14
CA ALA A 371 -9.56 -11.49 31.66
C ALA A 371 -8.35 -10.85 30.96
N THR A 372 -7.17 -11.32 31.31
CA THR A 372 -5.92 -10.90 30.68
C THR A 372 -5.25 -12.12 30.11
N TYR A 373 -4.82 -12.03 28.86
CA TYR A 373 -4.16 -13.11 28.16
C TYR A 373 -2.79 -12.59 27.71
N LEU A 374 -1.71 -13.33 27.96
CA LEU A 374 -0.33 -12.88 27.69
C LEU A 374 0.28 -13.60 26.48
N PRO A 375 0.90 -12.89 25.53
CA PRO A 375 1.01 -11.42 25.46
C PRO A 375 -0.35 -10.77 25.24
N TYR A 376 -0.50 -9.50 25.66
CA TYR A 376 -1.77 -8.74 25.67
C TYR A 376 -2.41 -8.53 24.29
N ASP A 377 -1.77 -9.04 23.24
CA ASP A 377 -2.10 -8.82 21.85
C ASP A 377 -3.09 -9.89 21.39
N TYR A 378 -4.32 -9.45 21.17
CA TYR A 378 -5.46 -10.25 20.73
C TYR A 378 -5.25 -10.84 19.34
N ASP A 379 -4.61 -10.07 18.46
CA ASP A 379 -4.38 -10.48 17.07
C ASP A 379 -3.25 -11.54 17.02
N SER A 380 -2.33 -11.46 17.98
CA SER A 380 -1.22 -12.40 18.12
C SER A 380 -1.61 -13.78 18.65
N GLU A 381 -2.87 -14.13 18.91
CA GLU A 381 -3.30 -15.48 19.32
C GLU A 381 -4.63 -15.93 18.66
N GLY A 382 -5.02 -15.22 17.59
CA GLY A 382 -6.31 -15.35 16.92
C GLY A 382 -7.46 -14.70 17.68
N PRO A 383 -8.63 -14.47 17.06
CA PRO A 383 -9.74 -13.85 17.76
C PRO A 383 -10.22 -14.72 18.93
N LEU A 384 -10.12 -14.17 20.13
CA LEU A 384 -10.46 -14.82 21.41
C LEU A 384 -11.84 -14.39 21.91
N THR A 385 -12.60 -15.33 22.46
CA THR A 385 -13.84 -15.07 23.22
C THR A 385 -13.70 -15.61 24.63
N TYR A 386 -14.37 -14.98 25.59
CA TYR A 386 -14.21 -15.29 27.01
C TYR A 386 -15.53 -15.74 27.61
N GLU A 387 -15.53 -16.88 28.28
CA GLU A 387 -16.71 -17.39 28.99
C GLU A 387 -16.51 -17.27 30.50
N TRP A 388 -17.46 -16.66 31.19
CA TRP A 388 -17.43 -16.46 32.64
C TRP A 388 -18.55 -17.22 33.34
N VAL A 389 -18.22 -17.85 34.46
CA VAL A 389 -19.20 -18.41 35.39
C VAL A 389 -19.00 -17.79 36.77
N ILE A 390 -19.95 -16.92 37.12
CA ILE A 390 -19.95 -16.14 38.36
C ILE A 390 -21.21 -16.48 39.16
N PRO A 391 -21.13 -17.40 40.13
CA PRO A 391 -22.28 -17.76 40.95
C PRO A 391 -22.69 -16.61 41.89
N ASN A 392 -23.99 -16.53 42.18
CA ASN A 392 -24.57 -15.57 43.13
C ASN A 392 -24.21 -14.10 42.84
N ALA A 393 -24.15 -13.74 41.56
CA ALA A 393 -23.94 -12.38 41.11
C ALA A 393 -24.77 -12.08 39.86
N GLN A 394 -25.16 -10.82 39.68
CA GLN A 394 -25.61 -10.31 38.40
C GLN A 394 -24.37 -10.02 37.52
N MET A 395 -24.49 -10.25 36.21
CA MET A 395 -23.41 -10.01 35.25
C MET A 395 -23.91 -9.10 34.12
N MET A 396 -23.06 -8.19 33.68
CA MET A 396 -23.24 -7.41 32.45
C MET A 396 -21.94 -7.44 31.66
N SER A 397 -22.03 -7.80 30.37
CA SER A 397 -20.87 -7.68 29.49
C SER A 397 -20.60 -6.22 29.14
N SER A 398 -19.34 -5.81 29.15
CA SER A 398 -18.91 -4.46 28.76
C SER A 398 -18.00 -4.47 27.53
N SER A 399 -17.83 -5.61 26.84
CA SER A 399 -16.94 -5.75 25.67
C SER A 399 -17.50 -6.75 24.67
N ASN A 400 -17.24 -6.55 23.37
CA ASN A 400 -17.78 -7.38 22.29
C ASN A 400 -17.36 -8.87 22.34
N ASN A 401 -16.34 -9.22 23.12
CA ASN A 401 -15.82 -10.58 23.27
C ASN A 401 -15.89 -11.09 24.71
N ASP A 402 -16.61 -10.39 25.60
CA ASP A 402 -16.74 -10.71 27.02
C ASP A 402 -15.42 -10.75 27.81
N LYS A 403 -14.33 -10.17 27.28
CA LYS A 403 -13.05 -10.04 28.00
C LYS A 403 -13.20 -9.29 29.31
N VAL A 404 -14.10 -8.31 29.34
CA VAL A 404 -14.42 -7.50 30.52
C VAL A 404 -15.90 -7.68 30.86
N ILE A 405 -16.17 -7.99 32.12
CA ILE A 405 -17.53 -8.09 32.65
C ILE A 405 -17.67 -7.27 33.93
N ALA A 406 -18.84 -6.66 34.11
CA ALA A 406 -19.27 -6.08 35.36
C ALA A 406 -20.03 -7.14 36.18
N VAL A 407 -19.70 -7.27 37.46
CA VAL A 407 -20.32 -8.23 38.38
C VAL A 407 -20.87 -7.53 39.62
N ASN A 408 -22.07 -7.92 40.05
CA ASN A 408 -22.70 -7.45 41.28
C ASN A 408 -23.12 -8.64 42.15
N PRO A 409 -22.31 -9.01 43.17
CA PRO A 409 -22.61 -10.14 44.05
C PRO A 409 -23.86 -9.90 44.91
N SER A 410 -24.71 -10.91 45.06
CA SER A 410 -25.99 -10.82 45.80
C SER A 410 -26.00 -11.52 47.15
N GLN A 411 -24.99 -12.36 47.45
CA GLN A 411 -24.94 -13.16 48.68
C GLN A 411 -23.53 -13.20 49.27
N GLU A 412 -23.43 -13.05 50.61
CA GLU A 412 -22.18 -13.24 51.34
C GLU A 412 -21.68 -14.68 51.23
N GLY A 413 -20.36 -14.87 51.22
CA GLY A 413 -19.77 -16.20 51.16
C GLY A 413 -18.41 -16.22 50.48
N THR A 414 -17.88 -17.42 50.29
CA THR A 414 -16.68 -17.64 49.49
C THR A 414 -17.08 -18.47 48.27
N TYR A 415 -16.85 -17.93 47.09
CA TYR A 415 -17.26 -18.53 45.83
C TYR A 415 -16.06 -18.73 44.92
N ILE A 416 -16.19 -19.66 43.96
CA ILE A 416 -15.23 -19.81 42.88
C ILE A 416 -15.78 -19.08 41.67
N TYR A 417 -15.08 -18.02 41.26
CA TYR A 417 -15.33 -17.34 40.00
C TYR A 417 -14.38 -17.91 38.98
N ARG A 418 -14.89 -18.16 37.78
CA ARG A 418 -14.10 -18.84 36.76
C ARG A 418 -14.27 -18.24 35.39
N VAL A 419 -13.19 -18.29 34.64
CA VAL A 419 -13.13 -17.86 33.24
C VAL A 419 -12.38 -18.89 32.43
N LYS A 420 -12.82 -19.10 31.19
CA LYS A 420 -12.02 -19.75 30.15
C LYS A 420 -12.02 -18.87 28.92
N VAL A 421 -11.04 -19.09 28.06
CA VAL A 421 -10.91 -18.40 26.79
C VAL A 421 -10.96 -19.43 25.66
N MET A 422 -11.55 -19.04 24.54
CA MET A 422 -11.79 -19.93 23.41
C MET A 422 -11.65 -19.23 22.06
N ASN A 423 -11.30 -20.01 21.04
CA ASN A 423 -11.37 -19.66 19.63
C ASN A 423 -11.95 -20.87 18.87
N ASP A 424 -11.97 -20.80 17.54
CA ASP A 424 -12.52 -21.88 16.70
C ASP A 424 -11.77 -23.21 16.84
N CYS A 425 -10.54 -23.18 17.36
CA CYS A 425 -9.67 -24.35 17.50
C CYS A 425 -9.72 -24.99 18.89
N GLY A 426 -10.43 -24.38 19.84
CA GLY A 426 -10.69 -24.97 21.14
C GLY A 426 -10.77 -23.95 22.25
N GLU A 427 -10.79 -24.46 23.48
CA GLU A 427 -10.91 -23.69 24.70
C GLU A 427 -9.87 -24.08 25.74
N THR A 428 -9.51 -23.14 26.61
CA THR A 428 -8.70 -23.44 27.78
C THR A 428 -9.50 -24.19 28.83
N GLN A 429 -8.80 -24.80 29.78
CA GLN A 429 -9.40 -25.17 31.06
C GLN A 429 -9.93 -23.92 31.79
N TRP A 430 -10.86 -24.14 32.72
CA TRP A 430 -11.33 -23.09 33.62
C TRP A 430 -10.21 -22.59 34.52
N LEU A 431 -9.97 -21.28 34.48
CA LEU A 431 -9.17 -20.59 35.47
C LEU A 431 -10.07 -20.19 36.63
N ASP A 432 -9.89 -20.85 37.76
CA ASP A 432 -10.62 -20.59 38.99
C ASP A 432 -9.89 -19.56 39.87
N LYS A 433 -10.61 -18.57 40.39
CA LYS A 433 -10.18 -17.72 41.51
C LYS A 433 -11.20 -17.79 42.63
N GLN A 434 -10.70 -17.93 43.84
CA GLN A 434 -11.51 -17.82 45.05
C GLN A 434 -11.83 -16.35 45.31
N VAL A 435 -13.10 -16.03 45.43
CA VAL A 435 -13.61 -14.69 45.68
C VAL A 435 -14.39 -14.67 46.98
N GLN A 436 -14.01 -13.79 47.89
CA GLN A 436 -14.70 -13.56 49.14
C GLN A 436 -15.72 -12.43 48.95
N VAL A 437 -16.98 -12.69 49.27
CA VAL A 437 -18.07 -11.71 49.23
C VAL A 437 -18.51 -11.40 50.67
N THR A 438 -18.46 -10.13 51.05
CA THR A 438 -18.76 -9.66 52.41
C THR A 438 -19.85 -8.58 52.43
N ASN A 439 -20.33 -8.24 53.62
CA ASN A 439 -21.33 -7.19 53.87
C ASN A 439 -20.74 -6.03 54.69
N GLY A 440 -19.44 -5.75 54.48
CA GLY A 440 -18.72 -4.66 55.14
C GLY A 440 -18.26 -3.56 54.17
N ASN A 441 -17.58 -2.54 54.69
CA ASN A 441 -16.87 -1.54 53.90
C ASN A 441 -15.51 -2.09 53.43
N GLY A 442 -15.52 -3.14 52.59
CA GLY A 442 -14.31 -3.69 51.98
C GLY A 442 -13.72 -2.75 50.92
N GLY A 443 -12.41 -2.55 50.92
CA GLY A 443 -11.69 -1.69 49.98
C GLY A 443 -11.63 -2.28 48.56
N GLY A 444 -11.99 -1.46 47.57
CA GLY A 444 -11.94 -1.78 46.15
C GLY A 444 -12.44 -0.59 45.33
N ILE A 445 -12.06 -0.51 44.05
CA ILE A 445 -12.54 0.55 43.16
C ILE A 445 -13.91 0.12 42.63
N PHE A 446 -14.96 0.83 43.05
CA PHE A 446 -16.30 0.72 42.51
C PHE A 446 -16.31 1.27 41.10
N ILE A 447 -16.86 0.50 40.16
CA ILE A 447 -16.98 0.94 38.77
C ILE A 447 -18.46 1.16 38.49
N ASP A 448 -18.80 2.37 38.07
CA ASP A 448 -20.15 2.73 37.67
C ASP A 448 -20.57 1.86 36.47
N PRO A 449 -21.72 1.18 36.52
CA PRO A 449 -22.20 0.33 35.41
C PRO A 449 -22.43 1.09 34.08
N SER A 450 -22.36 2.42 34.08
CA SER A 450 -22.41 3.26 32.87
C SER A 450 -21.08 3.44 32.14
N GLY A 451 -19.95 2.97 32.69
CA GLY A 451 -18.66 2.98 31.99
C GLY A 451 -18.04 4.37 31.78
N ASN A 452 -18.29 5.34 32.68
CA ASN A 452 -17.52 6.59 32.75
C ASN A 452 -16.40 6.51 33.78
#